data_AF-A0A291NGW6-F1
#
_entry.id   AF-A0A291NGW6-F1
#
_cell.length_a   1.000
_cell.length_b   1.000
_cell.length_c   1.000
_cell.angle_alpha   90.00
_cell.angle_beta   90.00
_cell.angle_gamma   90.00
#
_symmetry.space_group_name_H-M   'P 1'
#
loop_
_entity.id
_entity.type
_entity.pdbx_description
1 polymer ?
#
loop_
_entity_poly.entity_id
_entity_poly.type
_entity_poly.pdbx_seq_one_letter_code
_entity_poly.pdbx_strand_id
1 'polypeptide(L)'
;MEFVLGWVFLVALLKGVQCDVQLVESGGDLVKPGGSLRLTCVASGFTFSSYYMSWVRQAPGKGLQWVAEVSSGGGSTNYADSVKGRFTISRDNAKNTLYLQMNSLKTEDTATYYCARDGDASRSPYYYGFDFWGHGTIVSVSSASTTAPSVFPLAPSCGTTSGATVALACLV
;
A
#
# COMPACT_ATOMS: atom_id res chain seq x y z
N MET A 1 -16.70 39.75 21.44
CA MET A 1 -16.06 38.42 21.52
C MET A 1 -16.58 37.44 20.45
N GLU A 2 -17.60 37.81 19.67
CA GLU A 2 -18.16 36.98 18.58
C GLU A 2 -17.35 36.97 17.26
N PHE A 3 -16.58 38.04 16.97
CA PHE A 3 -15.87 38.17 15.69
C PHE A 3 -14.61 37.32 15.57
N VAL A 4 -13.99 36.94 16.70
CA VAL A 4 -12.76 36.12 16.70
C VAL A 4 -13.08 34.66 16.43
N LEU A 5 -14.22 34.16 16.92
CA LEU A 5 -14.69 32.78 16.70
C LEU A 5 -15.04 32.52 15.22
N GLY A 6 -15.64 33.50 14.54
CA GLY A 6 -15.99 33.39 13.11
C GLY A 6 -14.77 33.27 12.20
N TRP A 7 -13.67 33.96 12.51
CA TRP A 7 -12.42 33.87 11.76
C TRP A 7 -11.68 32.55 12.02
N VAL A 8 -11.71 32.01 13.25
CA VAL A 8 -11.16 30.67 13.53
C VAL A 8 -11.92 29.59 12.76
N PHE A 9 -13.24 29.70 12.62
CA PHE A 9 -14.04 28.78 11.80
C PHE A 9 -13.70 28.87 10.30
N LEU A 10 -13.41 30.07 9.79
CA LEU A 10 -13.01 30.25 8.39
C LEU A 10 -11.65 29.61 8.07
N VAL A 11 -10.69 29.68 9.00
CA VAL A 11 -9.38 29.01 8.85
C VAL A 11 -9.51 27.48 8.98
N ALA A 12 -10.47 26.99 9.78
CA ALA A 12 -10.74 25.55 9.89
C ALA A 12 -11.41 24.96 8.63
N LEU A 13 -12.21 25.75 7.90
CA LEU A 13 -12.82 25.37 6.62
C LEU A 13 -11.85 25.46 5.42
N LEU A 14 -10.72 26.17 5.60
CA LEU A 14 -9.62 26.29 4.63
C LEU A 14 -8.45 25.37 4.96
N LYS A 15 -8.67 24.26 5.68
CA LYS A 15 -7.71 23.15 5.70
C LYS A 15 -7.69 22.50 4.32
N GLY A 16 -6.90 23.12 3.44
CA GLY A 16 -6.34 22.66 2.18
C GLY A 16 -7.10 21.56 1.46
N VAL A 17 -7.64 21.89 0.28
CA VAL A 17 -7.68 20.95 -0.83
C VAL A 17 -6.27 20.36 -0.93
N GLN A 18 -6.07 19.14 -0.44
CA GLN A 18 -4.83 18.41 -0.63
C GLN A 18 -4.75 18.10 -2.13
N CYS A 19 -4.08 18.97 -2.88
CA CYS A 19 -3.55 18.67 -4.21
C CYS A 19 -2.33 17.74 -4.10
N ASP A 20 -2.33 16.83 -3.13
CA ASP A 20 -1.28 15.85 -2.95
C ASP A 20 -1.71 14.54 -3.58
N VAL A 21 -0.80 13.88 -4.29
CA VAL A 21 -1.09 12.62 -4.96
C VAL A 21 -1.16 11.53 -3.89
N GLN A 22 -2.26 10.79 -3.85
CA GLN A 22 -2.42 9.67 -2.92
C GLN A 22 -2.79 8.39 -3.67
N LEU A 23 -2.16 7.31 -3.25
CA LEU A 23 -2.40 5.95 -3.66
C LEU A 23 -2.64 5.14 -2.39
N VAL A 24 -3.86 4.63 -2.21
CA VAL A 24 -4.28 3.97 -0.97
C VAL A 24 -4.64 2.51 -1.25
N GLU A 25 -3.76 1.59 -0.83
CA GLU A 25 -3.97 0.16 -0.95
C GLU A 25 -4.84 -0.44 0.16
N SER A 26 -5.58 -1.47 -0.19
CA SER A 26 -6.45 -2.23 0.72
C SER A 26 -6.66 -3.66 0.21
N GLY A 27 -7.20 -4.52 1.09
CA GLY A 27 -7.51 -5.91 0.79
C GLY A 27 -6.37 -6.90 1.06
N GLY A 28 -5.23 -6.44 1.58
CA GLY A 28 -4.19 -7.32 2.12
C GLY A 28 -4.70 -8.05 3.37
N ASP A 29 -4.45 -9.35 3.44
CA ASP A 29 -4.90 -10.22 4.53
C ASP A 29 -4.00 -11.46 4.64
N LEU A 30 -4.19 -12.23 5.70
CA LEU A 30 -3.65 -13.58 5.87
C LEU A 30 -4.53 -14.60 5.15
N VAL A 31 -3.96 -15.29 4.17
CA VAL A 31 -4.64 -16.37 3.45
C VAL A 31 -3.86 -17.67 3.53
N LYS A 32 -4.58 -18.79 3.39
CA LYS A 32 -3.93 -20.09 3.26
C LYS A 32 -3.33 -20.28 1.86
N PRO A 33 -2.27 -21.09 1.72
CA PRO A 33 -1.76 -21.49 0.41
C PRO A 33 -2.87 -22.07 -0.47
N GLY A 34 -2.87 -21.70 -1.75
CA GLY A 34 -3.91 -22.04 -2.72
C GLY A 34 -5.14 -21.11 -2.68
N GLY A 35 -5.24 -20.24 -1.66
CA GLY A 35 -6.31 -19.25 -1.55
C GLY A 35 -6.25 -18.15 -2.60
N SER A 36 -7.29 -17.31 -2.60
CA SER A 36 -7.40 -16.14 -3.47
C SER A 36 -7.73 -14.90 -2.65
N LEU A 37 -7.27 -13.75 -3.11
CA LEU A 37 -7.65 -12.45 -2.56
C LEU A 37 -7.60 -11.37 -3.64
N ARG A 38 -8.20 -10.23 -3.36
CA ARG A 38 -8.22 -9.09 -4.28
C ARG A 38 -7.67 -7.85 -3.60
N LEU A 39 -6.55 -7.35 -4.11
CA LEU A 39 -6.04 -6.05 -3.70
C LEU A 39 -6.72 -4.94 -4.48
N THR A 40 -6.88 -3.81 -3.82
CA THR A 40 -7.50 -2.61 -4.36
C THR A 40 -6.62 -1.42 -4.04
N CYS A 41 -6.38 -0.54 -5.00
CA CYS A 41 -5.66 0.71 -4.83
C CYS A 41 -6.51 1.86 -5.36
N VAL A 42 -6.88 2.79 -4.48
CA VAL A 42 -7.66 3.98 -4.84
C VAL A 42 -6.70 5.15 -5.05
N ALA A 43 -6.80 5.79 -6.20
CA ALA A 43 -5.95 6.90 -6.59
C ALA A 43 -6.68 8.25 -6.50
N SER A 44 -5.99 9.28 -6.00
CA SER A 44 -6.47 10.66 -5.97
C SER A 44 -5.32 11.64 -6.23
N GLY A 45 -5.66 12.88 -6.57
CA GLY A 45 -4.68 13.94 -6.85
C GLY A 45 -4.12 13.97 -8.28
N PHE A 46 -4.57 13.08 -9.18
CA PHE A 46 -4.21 13.10 -10.60
C PHE A 46 -5.28 12.46 -11.49
N THR A 47 -5.18 12.68 -12.81
CA THR A 47 -6.05 12.04 -13.80
C THR A 47 -5.65 10.57 -14.00
N PHE A 48 -6.26 9.67 -13.23
CA PHE A 48 -5.92 8.24 -13.22
C PHE A 48 -5.91 7.61 -14.63
N SER A 49 -6.87 7.96 -15.47
CA SER A 49 -7.01 7.46 -16.86
C SER A 49 -5.91 7.92 -17.82
N SER A 50 -5.02 8.82 -17.42
CA SER A 50 -3.90 9.30 -18.26
C SER A 50 -2.63 8.47 -18.09
N TYR A 51 -2.54 7.62 -17.07
CA TYR A 51 -1.31 6.93 -16.71
C TYR A 51 -1.45 5.41 -16.74
N TYR A 52 -0.33 4.76 -17.03
CA TYR A 52 -0.13 3.34 -16.75
C TYR A 52 -0.02 3.17 -15.24
N MET A 53 -0.46 2.02 -14.77
CA MET A 53 -0.46 1.70 -13.36
C MET A 53 0.12 0.31 -13.16
N SER A 54 1.00 0.20 -12.17
CA SER A 54 1.70 -1.04 -11.86
C SER A 54 1.46 -1.49 -10.43
N TRP A 55 1.51 -2.80 -10.23
CA TRP A 55 1.71 -3.41 -8.92
C TRP A 55 3.15 -3.87 -8.79
N VAL A 56 3.76 -3.54 -7.66
CA VAL A 56 5.11 -3.94 -7.28
C VAL A 56 5.01 -4.60 -5.90
N ARG A 57 5.83 -5.61 -5.63
CA ARG A 57 5.87 -6.26 -4.32
C ARG A 57 7.28 -6.28 -3.74
N GLN A 58 7.36 -6.29 -2.42
CA GLN A 58 8.59 -6.48 -1.67
C GLN A 58 8.41 -7.59 -0.65
N ALA A 59 9.08 -8.72 -0.89
CA ALA A 59 9.12 -9.80 0.09
C ALA A 59 10.11 -9.44 1.22
N PRO A 60 9.89 -9.95 2.46
CA PRO A 60 10.79 -9.68 3.57
C PRO A 60 12.25 -10.02 3.24
N GLY A 61 13.16 -9.07 3.46
CA GLY A 61 14.59 -9.24 3.17
C GLY A 61 14.95 -9.29 1.67
N LYS A 62 14.02 -9.01 0.76
CA LYS A 62 14.26 -8.95 -0.69
C LYS A 62 14.06 -7.54 -1.25
N GLY A 63 14.61 -7.32 -2.44
CA GLY A 63 14.37 -6.10 -3.22
C GLY A 63 12.94 -6.01 -3.77
N LEU A 64 12.63 -4.84 -4.35
CA LEU A 64 11.37 -4.62 -5.05
C LEU A 64 11.30 -5.49 -6.31
N GLN A 65 10.12 -6.06 -6.57
CA GLN A 65 9.84 -6.90 -7.71
C GLN A 65 8.55 -6.42 -8.38
N TRP A 66 8.64 -6.07 -9.66
CA TRP A 66 7.47 -5.74 -10.46
C TRP A 66 6.57 -6.98 -10.65
N VAL A 67 5.25 -6.79 -10.57
CA VAL A 67 4.25 -7.88 -10.56
C VAL A 67 3.38 -7.84 -11.81
N ALA A 68 2.76 -6.70 -12.08
CA ALA A 68 1.86 -6.52 -13.21
C ALA A 68 1.69 -5.03 -13.54
N GLU A 69 1.31 -4.74 -14.78
CA GLU A 69 1.04 -3.39 -15.30
C GLU A 69 -0.23 -3.42 -16.14
N VAL A 70 -0.98 -2.31 -16.11
CA VAL A 70 -2.14 -2.08 -16.98
C VAL A 70 -2.05 -0.70 -17.63
N SER A 71 -2.36 -0.66 -18.93
CA SER A 71 -2.36 0.60 -19.68
C SER A 71 -3.44 1.57 -19.23
N SER A 72 -3.29 2.84 -19.60
CA SER A 72 -4.21 3.95 -19.30
C SER A 72 -5.68 3.63 -19.62
N GLY A 73 -5.92 2.99 -20.77
CA GLY A 73 -7.24 2.55 -21.22
C GLY A 73 -7.67 1.17 -20.72
N GLY A 74 -6.79 0.41 -20.06
CA GLY A 74 -7.09 -0.94 -19.56
C GLY A 74 -7.02 -2.06 -20.60
N GLY A 75 -6.72 -1.73 -21.87
CA GLY A 75 -6.73 -2.70 -22.98
C GLY A 75 -5.47 -3.57 -23.10
N SER A 76 -4.37 -3.18 -22.46
CA SER A 76 -3.12 -3.94 -22.44
C SER A 76 -2.71 -4.21 -21.00
N THR A 77 -2.30 -5.44 -20.72
CA THR A 77 -1.80 -5.87 -19.41
C THR A 77 -0.56 -6.73 -19.57
N ASN A 78 0.41 -6.50 -18.69
CA ASN A 78 1.66 -7.26 -18.62
C ASN A 78 1.81 -7.88 -17.22
N TYR A 79 2.46 -9.04 -17.13
CA TYR A 79 2.64 -9.77 -15.87
C TYR A 79 4.07 -10.30 -15.77
N ALA A 80 4.61 -10.31 -14.55
CA ALA A 80 5.86 -10.98 -14.27
C ALA A 80 5.70 -12.51 -14.38
N ASP A 81 6.74 -13.20 -14.84
CA ASP A 81 6.70 -14.65 -15.06
C ASP A 81 6.34 -15.44 -13.80
N SER A 82 6.71 -14.92 -12.62
CA SER A 82 6.41 -15.56 -11.32
C SER A 82 4.91 -15.62 -10.97
N VAL A 83 4.08 -14.76 -11.57
CA VAL A 83 2.65 -14.64 -11.26
C VAL A 83 1.74 -14.85 -12.48
N LYS A 84 2.34 -14.98 -13.66
CA LYS A 84 1.63 -15.15 -14.93
C LYS A 84 0.68 -16.34 -14.87
N GLY A 85 -0.56 -16.13 -15.31
CA GLY A 85 -1.62 -17.14 -15.28
C GLY A 85 -2.31 -17.34 -13.92
N ARG A 86 -1.81 -16.71 -12.84
CA ARG A 86 -2.43 -16.76 -11.52
C ARG A 86 -3.05 -15.42 -11.11
N PHE A 87 -2.39 -14.33 -11.47
CA PHE A 87 -2.82 -12.99 -11.12
C PHE A 87 -3.48 -12.30 -12.31
N THR A 88 -4.39 -11.38 -12.02
CA THR A 88 -5.11 -10.58 -13.02
C THR A 88 -5.18 -9.15 -12.54
N ILE A 89 -4.54 -8.25 -13.27
CA ILE A 89 -4.63 -6.81 -13.03
C ILE A 89 -5.80 -6.25 -13.83
N SER A 90 -6.56 -5.35 -13.21
CA SER A 90 -7.63 -4.63 -13.88
C SER A 90 -7.80 -3.24 -13.27
N ARG A 91 -8.53 -2.36 -13.96
CA ARG A 91 -8.73 -0.98 -13.53
C ARG A 91 -10.15 -0.52 -13.80
N ASP A 92 -10.63 0.39 -12.97
CA ASP A 92 -11.90 1.12 -13.14
C ASP A 92 -11.60 2.62 -13.15
N ASN A 93 -11.67 3.23 -14.34
CA ASN A 93 -11.39 4.64 -14.53
C ASN A 93 -12.49 5.56 -13.98
N ALA A 94 -13.72 5.07 -13.83
CA ALA A 94 -14.79 5.87 -13.24
C ALA A 94 -14.61 6.00 -11.71
N LYS A 95 -13.95 5.00 -11.09
CA LYS A 95 -13.68 4.97 -9.66
C LYS A 95 -12.23 5.31 -9.29
N ASN A 96 -11.38 5.62 -10.27
CA ASN A 96 -9.94 5.80 -10.08
C ASN A 96 -9.31 4.65 -9.27
N THR A 97 -9.69 3.41 -9.58
CA THR A 97 -9.33 2.25 -8.77
C THR A 97 -8.60 1.21 -9.61
N LEU A 98 -7.46 0.74 -9.08
CA LEU A 98 -6.68 -0.37 -9.60
C LEU A 98 -6.95 -1.62 -8.77
N TYR A 99 -7.11 -2.76 -9.44
CA TYR A 99 -7.34 -4.05 -8.79
C TYR A 99 -6.25 -5.06 -9.18
N LEU A 100 -5.90 -5.93 -8.24
CA LEU A 100 -5.11 -7.12 -8.49
C LEU A 100 -5.83 -8.32 -7.90
N GLN A 101 -6.48 -9.10 -8.77
CA GLN A 101 -7.04 -10.39 -8.40
C GLN A 101 -5.90 -11.40 -8.35
N MET A 102 -5.66 -11.99 -7.19
CA MET A 102 -4.62 -12.99 -6.99
C MET A 102 -5.27 -14.33 -6.69
N ASN A 103 -5.01 -15.32 -7.54
CA ASN A 103 -5.52 -16.67 -7.36
C ASN A 103 -4.38 -17.64 -7.10
N SER A 104 -4.69 -18.75 -6.43
CA SER A 104 -3.73 -19.82 -6.14
C SER A 104 -2.44 -19.27 -5.54
N LEU A 105 -2.59 -18.49 -4.46
CA LEU A 105 -1.48 -17.85 -3.76
C LEU A 105 -0.54 -18.89 -3.16
N LYS A 106 0.76 -18.62 -3.25
CA LYS A 106 1.81 -19.48 -2.70
C LYS A 106 2.54 -18.78 -1.57
N THR A 107 3.29 -19.52 -0.76
CA THR A 107 4.05 -18.95 0.36
C THR A 107 5.05 -17.90 -0.12
N GLU A 108 5.65 -18.09 -1.30
CA GLU A 108 6.54 -17.11 -1.94
C GLU A 108 5.86 -15.79 -2.36
N ASP A 109 4.53 -15.74 -2.39
CA ASP A 109 3.79 -14.52 -2.71
C ASP A 109 3.59 -13.62 -1.48
N THR A 110 4.05 -14.05 -0.29
CA THR A 110 4.04 -13.24 0.94
C THR A 110 4.96 -12.03 0.78
N ALA A 111 4.36 -10.84 0.74
CA ALA A 111 5.06 -9.60 0.50
C ALA A 111 4.20 -8.39 0.88
N THR A 112 4.83 -7.22 0.96
CA THR A 112 4.10 -5.95 0.89
C THR A 112 3.90 -5.59 -0.56
N TYR A 113 2.65 -5.33 -0.96
CA TYR A 113 2.26 -4.97 -2.32
C TYR A 113 1.96 -3.49 -2.39
N TYR A 114 2.60 -2.80 -3.32
CA TYR A 114 2.47 -1.38 -3.58
C TYR A 114 1.85 -1.17 -4.95
N CYS A 115 0.90 -0.24 -5.05
CA CYS A 115 0.52 0.30 -6.35
C CYS A 115 1.41 1.51 -6.66
N ALA A 116 1.78 1.63 -7.93
CA ALA A 116 2.64 2.70 -8.41
C ALA A 116 2.09 3.28 -9.71
N ARG A 117 2.27 4.60 -9.86
CA ARG A 117 2.01 5.29 -11.11
C ARG A 117 3.28 5.30 -11.96
N ASP A 118 3.16 4.82 -13.18
CA ASP A 118 4.24 4.83 -14.15
C ASP A 118 4.48 6.26 -14.66
N GLY A 119 5.75 6.58 -14.91
CA GLY A 119 6.17 7.87 -15.43
C GLY A 119 5.66 8.13 -16.84
N ASP A 120 5.51 9.41 -17.17
CA ASP A 120 5.05 9.84 -18.49
C ASP A 120 6.08 9.51 -19.59
N ALA A 121 5.81 8.45 -20.35
CA ALA A 121 6.64 8.01 -21.48
C ALA A 121 6.80 9.09 -22.57
N SER A 122 5.95 10.12 -22.60
CA SER A 122 6.09 11.24 -23.55
C SER A 122 7.23 12.18 -23.21
N ARG A 123 7.73 12.18 -21.96
CA ARG A 123 8.82 13.07 -21.52
C ARG A 123 10.22 12.50 -21.76
N SER A 124 10.37 11.18 -21.82
CA SER A 124 11.62 10.53 -22.26
C SER A 124 11.41 9.02 -22.49
N PRO A 125 11.78 8.48 -23.67
CA PRO A 125 11.73 7.04 -23.94
C PRO A 125 12.79 6.23 -23.16
N TYR A 126 13.62 6.90 -22.35
CA TYR A 126 14.69 6.27 -21.57
C TYR A 126 14.43 6.21 -20.06
N TYR A 127 13.28 6.72 -19.59
CA TYR A 127 12.91 6.73 -18.17
C TYR A 127 11.66 5.87 -17.90
N TYR A 128 11.88 4.59 -17.60
CA TYR A 128 10.86 3.67 -17.06
C TYR A 128 10.80 3.80 -15.53
N GLY A 129 10.58 5.02 -15.04
CA GLY A 129 10.50 5.31 -13.62
C GLY A 129 9.06 5.25 -13.09
N PHE A 130 8.90 4.90 -11.82
CA PHE A 130 7.64 5.09 -11.10
C PHE A 130 7.66 6.44 -10.39
N ASP A 131 6.68 7.29 -10.66
CA ASP A 131 6.63 8.67 -10.15
C ASP A 131 6.03 8.74 -8.74
N PHE A 132 5.00 7.94 -8.48
CA PHE A 132 4.27 7.93 -7.21
C PHE A 132 4.01 6.50 -6.76
N TRP A 133 4.12 6.28 -5.46
CA TRP A 133 3.95 4.99 -4.80
C TRP A 133 2.93 5.12 -3.69
N GLY A 134 2.11 4.09 -3.51
CA GLY A 134 1.28 3.98 -2.32
C GLY A 134 2.07 3.47 -1.11
N HIS A 135 1.41 3.46 0.04
CA HIS A 135 2.00 3.00 1.30
C HIS A 135 2.15 1.47 1.36
N GLY A 136 1.42 0.78 0.49
CA GLY A 136 1.43 -0.67 0.36
C GLY A 136 0.50 -1.37 1.35
N THR A 137 0.22 -2.62 1.03
CA THR A 137 -0.61 -3.50 1.86
C THR A 137 0.06 -4.86 2.00
N ILE A 138 -0.01 -5.44 3.19
CA ILE A 138 0.67 -6.69 3.51
C ILE A 138 -0.23 -7.86 3.11
N VAL A 139 0.33 -8.78 2.34
CA VAL A 139 -0.29 -10.08 2.05
C VAL A 139 0.56 -11.14 2.69
N SER A 140 -0.05 -11.97 3.53
CA SER A 140 0.60 -13.09 4.19
C SER A 140 -0.02 -14.39 3.73
N VAL A 141 0.81 -15.35 3.31
CA VAL A 141 0.35 -16.66 2.89
C VAL A 141 0.89 -17.71 3.85
N SER A 142 0.06 -18.16 4.78
CA SER A 142 0.44 -19.13 5.80
C SER A 142 -0.73 -20.04 6.17
N SER A 143 -0.41 -21.26 6.58
CA SER A 143 -1.39 -22.19 7.18
C SER A 143 -1.69 -21.86 8.64
N ALA A 144 -0.94 -20.96 9.26
CA ALA A 144 -1.13 -20.53 10.64
C ALA A 144 -2.45 -19.79 10.82
N SER A 145 -3.09 -19.98 11.98
CA SER A 145 -4.29 -19.24 12.36
C SER A 145 -3.91 -17.86 12.89
N THR A 146 -4.75 -16.85 12.62
CA THR A 146 -4.61 -15.53 13.23
C THR A 146 -4.64 -15.68 14.75
N THR A 147 -3.55 -15.29 15.41
CA THR A 147 -3.42 -15.33 16.86
C THR A 147 -3.17 -13.91 17.32
N ALA A 148 -3.99 -13.41 18.25
CA ALA A 148 -3.75 -12.11 18.86
C ALA A 148 -2.38 -12.13 19.58
N PRO A 149 -1.57 -11.09 19.45
CA PRO A 149 -0.28 -11.05 20.13
C PRO A 149 -0.50 -10.98 21.65
N SER A 150 0.42 -11.60 22.40
CA SER A 150 0.43 -11.50 23.86
C SER A 150 1.31 -10.32 24.25
N VAL A 151 0.72 -9.31 24.90
CA VAL A 151 1.45 -8.11 25.29
C VAL A 151 1.99 -8.27 26.71
N PHE A 152 3.31 -8.24 26.86
CA PHE A 152 3.99 -8.33 28.15
C PHE A 152 4.58 -6.96 28.53
N PRO A 153 4.16 -6.35 29.66
CA PRO A 153 4.75 -5.11 30.13
C PRO A 153 6.15 -5.38 30.68
N LEU A 154 7.13 -4.64 30.20
CA LEU A 154 8.48 -4.59 30.74
C LEU A 154 8.57 -3.37 31.65
N ALA A 155 8.34 -3.62 32.93
CA ALA A 155 8.58 -2.64 33.98
C ALA A 155 10.06 -2.76 34.44
N PRO A 156 10.72 -1.63 34.74
CA PRO A 156 12.07 -1.65 35.29
C PRO A 156 12.10 -2.36 36.64
N SER A 157 13.12 -3.19 36.85
CA SER A 157 13.30 -3.90 38.12
C SER A 157 13.72 -2.93 39.23
N CYS A 158 13.27 -3.22 40.45
CA CYS A 158 13.65 -2.42 41.61
C CYS A 158 15.18 -2.50 41.80
N GLY A 159 15.88 -1.38 41.65
CA GLY A 159 17.34 -1.28 41.85
C GLY A 159 18.22 -1.15 40.60
N THR A 160 17.67 -1.15 39.38
CA THR A 160 18.46 -1.03 38.14
C THR A 160 18.48 0.37 37.50
N THR A 161 17.67 1.30 38.00
CA THR A 161 17.63 2.69 37.51
C THR A 161 18.53 3.60 38.37
N SER A 162 19.74 3.88 37.88
CA SER A 162 20.68 4.83 38.52
C SER A 162 20.40 6.31 38.16
N GLY A 163 19.18 6.68 37.75
CA GLY A 163 18.87 8.04 37.30
C GLY A 163 17.38 8.39 37.29
N ALA A 164 17.07 9.67 37.05
CA ALA A 164 15.71 10.25 37.08
C ALA A 164 14.80 9.83 35.90
N THR A 165 15.21 8.86 35.09
CA THR A 165 14.49 8.44 33.89
C THR A 165 14.06 6.98 34.04
N VAL A 166 12.77 6.74 33.83
CA VAL A 166 12.14 5.41 33.87
C VAL A 166 11.77 5.04 32.44
N ALA A 167 12.27 3.91 31.95
CA ALA A 167 11.86 3.35 30.67
C ALA A 167 10.78 2.29 30.91
N LEU A 168 9.64 2.44 30.25
CA LEU A 168 8.63 1.39 30.13
C LEU A 168 8.63 0.89 28.69
N ALA A 169 8.62 -0.42 28.51
CA ALA A 169 8.51 -1.05 27.21
C ALA A 169 7.39 -2.10 27.22
N CYS A 170 6.86 -2.41 26.04
CA CYS A 170 5.95 -3.53 25.86
C CYS A 170 6.59 -4.50 24.88
N LEU A 171 6.64 -5.78 25.24
CA LEU A 171 6.96 -6.87 24.33
C LEU A 171 5.64 -7.41 23.76
N VAL A 172 5.58 -7.60 22.44
CA VAL A 172 4.41 -8.04 21.68
C VAL A 172 4.74 -9.36 20.99
#